data_AF-A0A941P7T9-F1
#
_entry.id   AF-A0A941P7T9-F1
#
_cell.length_a   1.000
_cell.length_b   1.000
_cell.length_c   1.000
_cell.angle_alpha   90.00
_cell.angle_beta   90.00
_cell.angle_gamma   90.00
#
_symmetry.space_group_name_H-M   'P 1'
#
loop_
_entity.id
_entity.type
_entity.pdbx_description
1 polymer ?
#
loop_
_entity_poly.entity_id
_entity_poly.type
_entity_poly.pdbx_seq_one_letter_code
_entity_poly.pdbx_strand_id
1 'polypeptide(L)'
;GVMAVLREQRIGLGDNWLRHVHDVKQRHRSRWMHLCTADQESTLCEMNVIEQVGHVAETTVVQDAWARGQELSVHGWCYGLKDGLVKDLGVTMSRPEHVVPVYTEAIKRYPRQPLKPAA
;
A
#
# COMPACT_ATOMS: atom_id res chain seq x y z
N GLY A 1 -2.89 2.50 13.93
CA GLY A 1 -3.14 1.26 13.16
C GLY A 1 -1.84 0.60 12.76
N VAL A 2 -1.20 1.08 11.70
CA VAL A 2 0.07 0.51 11.17
C VAL A 2 1.16 0.37 12.24
N MET A 3 1.43 1.43 13.03
CA MET A 3 2.41 1.37 14.12
C MET A 3 2.10 0.27 15.15
N ALA A 4 0.82 0.06 15.49
CA ALA A 4 0.43 -0.97 16.44
C ALA A 4 0.67 -2.38 15.89
N VAL A 5 0.44 -2.60 14.59
CA VAL A 5 0.78 -3.84 13.89
C VAL A 5 2.29 -4.05 13.81
N LEU A 6 3.05 -2.97 13.56
CA LEU A 6 4.51 -3.01 13.52
C LEU A 6 5.08 -3.46 14.88
N ARG A 7 4.57 -2.86 15.97
CA ARG A 7 4.97 -3.12 17.37
C ARG A 7 4.29 -4.32 18.02
N GLU A 8 3.42 -5.03 17.30
CA GLU A 8 2.67 -6.20 17.80
C GLU A 8 1.84 -5.88 19.07
N GLN A 9 1.31 -4.66 19.13
CA GLN A 9 0.51 -4.18 20.24
C GLN A 9 -0.93 -4.68 20.11
N ARG A 10 -1.45 -5.32 21.16
CA ARG A 10 -2.87 -5.69 21.26
C ARG A 10 -3.73 -4.46 21.53
N ILE A 11 -4.81 -4.31 20.76
CA ILE A 11 -5.75 -3.19 20.88
C ILE A 11 -7.20 -3.66 21.08
N GLY A 12 -7.43 -4.98 21.19
CA GLY A 12 -8.74 -5.55 21.48
C GLY A 12 -9.56 -5.77 20.21
N LEU A 13 -10.81 -5.28 20.15
CA LEU A 13 -11.67 -5.48 18.98
C LEU A 13 -11.06 -4.94 17.68
N GLY A 14 -10.23 -3.90 17.77
CA GLY A 14 -9.48 -3.36 16.64
C GLY A 14 -8.49 -4.35 16.01
N ASP A 15 -8.06 -5.38 16.73
CA ASP A 15 -7.11 -6.39 16.23
C ASP A 15 -7.70 -7.18 15.05
N ASN A 16 -9.01 -7.37 15.02
CA ASN A 16 -9.69 -8.04 13.90
C ASN A 16 -9.58 -7.24 12.61
N TRP A 17 -9.73 -5.91 12.68
CA TRP A 17 -9.56 -5.03 11.53
C TRP A 17 -8.09 -4.92 11.11
N LEU A 18 -7.18 -4.85 12.09
CA LEU A 18 -5.75 -4.74 11.84
C LEU A 18 -5.11 -6.04 11.34
N ARG A 19 -5.82 -7.17 11.39
CA ARG A 19 -5.37 -8.44 10.81
C ARG A 19 -5.00 -8.28 9.33
N HIS A 20 -5.76 -7.51 8.56
CA HIS A 20 -5.43 -7.28 7.14
C HIS A 20 -4.08 -6.56 6.96
N VAL A 21 -3.77 -5.58 7.81
CA VAL A 21 -2.47 -4.89 7.80
C VAL A 21 -1.35 -5.84 8.29
N HIS A 22 -1.66 -6.72 9.24
CA HIS A 22 -0.73 -7.74 9.69
C HIS A 22 -0.40 -8.75 8.57
N ASP A 23 -1.38 -9.14 7.76
CA ASP A 23 -1.16 -10.03 6.62
C ASP A 23 -0.24 -9.38 5.57
N VAL A 24 -0.41 -8.08 5.31
CA VAL A 24 0.53 -7.29 4.48
C VAL A 24 1.93 -7.29 5.10
N LYS A 25 2.04 -7.08 6.43
CA LYS A 25 3.33 -7.14 7.15
C LYS A 25 4.02 -8.48 6.95
N GLN A 26 3.31 -9.60 7.10
CA GLN A 26 3.90 -10.93 6.97
C GLN A 26 4.26 -11.26 5.53
N ARG A 27 3.39 -10.94 4.57
CA ARG A 27 3.61 -11.21 3.14
C ARG A 27 4.88 -10.56 2.60
N HIS A 28 5.19 -9.35 3.06
CA HIS A 28 6.30 -8.54 2.54
C HIS A 28 7.47 -8.36 3.50
N ARG A 29 7.46 -9.10 4.61
CA ARG A 29 8.37 -8.93 5.75
C ARG A 29 9.85 -8.81 5.36
N SER A 30 10.31 -9.66 4.43
CA SER A 30 11.72 -9.69 3.98
C SER A 30 12.17 -8.40 3.28
N ARG A 31 11.24 -7.63 2.71
CA ARG A 31 11.56 -6.44 1.91
C ARG A 31 11.92 -5.22 2.73
N TRP A 32 11.49 -5.14 3.99
CA TRP A 32 11.59 -3.89 4.75
C TRP A 32 11.98 -4.04 6.22
N MET A 33 11.99 -5.26 6.80
CA MET A 33 12.36 -5.43 8.21
C MET A 33 13.82 -5.08 8.53
N HIS A 34 14.71 -5.03 7.54
CA HIS A 34 16.10 -4.61 7.75
C HIS A 34 16.26 -3.09 7.85
N LEU A 35 15.20 -2.32 7.59
CA LEU A 35 15.20 -0.86 7.70
C LEU A 35 15.13 -0.40 9.16
N CYS A 36 15.46 0.87 9.41
CA CYS A 36 15.24 1.47 10.73
C CYS A 36 13.74 1.62 11.04
N THR A 37 13.37 1.70 12.32
CA THR A 37 11.95 1.72 12.75
C THR A 37 11.11 2.80 12.06
N ALA A 38 11.66 3.99 11.84
CA ALA A 38 10.96 5.09 11.17
C ALA A 38 10.63 4.74 9.71
N ASP A 39 11.59 4.12 9.00
CA ASP A 39 11.42 3.71 7.62
C ASP A 39 10.54 2.46 7.49
N GLN A 40 10.55 1.57 8.49
CA GLN A 40 9.66 0.41 8.54
C GLN A 40 8.19 0.83 8.60
N GLU A 41 7.85 1.80 9.46
CA GLU A 41 6.48 2.31 9.55
C GLU A 41 6.02 2.92 8.23
N SER A 42 6.83 3.83 7.67
CA SER A 42 6.51 4.48 6.40
C SER A 42 6.38 3.45 5.28
N THR A 43 7.29 2.48 5.21
CA THR A 43 7.25 1.42 4.19
C THR A 43 6.01 0.55 4.35
N LEU A 44 5.68 0.10 5.56
CA LEU A 44 4.49 -0.73 5.78
C LEU A 44 3.20 0.04 5.45
N CYS A 45 3.15 1.35 5.70
CA CYS A 45 2.04 2.21 5.30
C CYS A 45 1.88 2.21 3.77
N GLU A 46 2.97 2.44 3.02
CA GLU A 46 2.93 2.43 1.55
C GLU A 46 2.57 1.06 0.99
N MET A 47 3.14 -0.02 1.53
CA MET A 47 2.80 -1.39 1.11
C MET A 47 1.34 -1.72 1.39
N ASN A 48 0.79 -1.26 2.51
CA ASN A 48 -0.62 -1.40 2.80
C ASN A 48 -1.49 -0.68 1.76
N VAL A 49 -1.12 0.53 1.32
CA VAL A 49 -1.86 1.23 0.25
C VAL A 49 -1.77 0.45 -1.08
N ILE A 50 -0.59 -0.03 -1.46
CA ILE A 50 -0.40 -0.80 -2.71
C ILE A 50 -1.28 -2.06 -2.72
N GLU A 51 -1.31 -2.78 -1.60
CA GLU A 51 -2.14 -3.97 -1.41
C GLU A 51 -3.63 -3.66 -1.52
N GLN A 52 -4.09 -2.60 -0.85
CA GLN A 52 -5.51 -2.25 -0.88
C GLN A 52 -5.95 -1.70 -2.23
N VAL A 53 -5.08 -1.00 -2.97
CA VAL A 53 -5.36 -0.63 -4.36
C VAL A 53 -5.54 -1.87 -5.22
N GLY A 54 -4.67 -2.88 -5.07
CA GLY A 54 -4.83 -4.18 -5.73
C GLY A 54 -6.16 -4.84 -5.39
N HIS A 55 -6.50 -4.96 -4.10
CA HIS A 55 -7.77 -5.55 -3.68
C HIS A 55 -8.99 -4.79 -4.21
N VAL A 56 -8.97 -3.45 -4.20
CA VAL A 56 -10.05 -2.62 -4.76
C VAL A 56 -10.19 -2.88 -6.26
N ALA A 57 -9.06 -2.90 -6.97
CA ALA A 57 -9.02 -3.18 -8.40
C ALA A 57 -9.54 -4.58 -8.76
N GLU A 58 -9.37 -5.57 -7.89
CA GLU A 58 -9.87 -6.94 -8.07
C GLU A 58 -11.35 -7.13 -7.72
N THR A 59 -12.01 -6.14 -7.10
CA THR A 59 -13.43 -6.27 -6.76
C THR A 59 -14.30 -6.40 -8.00
N THR A 60 -15.38 -7.18 -7.89
CA THR A 60 -16.37 -7.33 -8.97
C THR A 60 -16.94 -5.98 -9.41
N VAL A 61 -17.13 -5.04 -8.48
CA VAL A 61 -17.62 -3.69 -8.79
C VAL A 61 -16.70 -2.94 -9.76
N VAL A 62 -15.38 -2.98 -9.51
CA VAL A 62 -14.39 -2.31 -10.37
C VAL A 62 -14.21 -3.08 -11.68
N GLN A 63 -14.15 -4.41 -11.63
CA GLN A 63 -14.04 -5.25 -12.82
C GLN A 63 -15.24 -5.07 -13.76
N ASP A 64 -16.47 -5.07 -13.23
CA ASP A 64 -17.69 -4.85 -14.00
C ASP A 64 -17.76 -3.43 -14.58
N ALA A 65 -17.18 -2.44 -13.89
CA ALA A 65 -17.06 -1.06 -14.40
C ALA A 65 -16.16 -1.00 -15.62
N TRP A 66 -14.99 -1.62 -15.54
CA TRP A 66 -14.10 -1.69 -16.68
C TRP A 66 -14.67 -2.55 -17.82
N ALA A 67 -15.31 -3.67 -17.52
CA ALA A 67 -15.90 -4.56 -18.52
C ALA A 67 -17.02 -3.89 -19.34
N ARG A 68 -17.81 -3.00 -18.72
CA ARG A 68 -18.84 -2.19 -19.45
C ARG A 68 -18.29 -0.93 -20.11
N GLY A 69 -16.97 -0.71 -20.10
CA GLY A 69 -16.33 0.46 -20.69
C GLY A 69 -16.50 1.76 -19.90
N GLN A 70 -16.86 1.70 -18.61
CA GLN A 70 -16.93 2.89 -17.77
C GLN A 70 -15.52 3.41 -17.48
N GLU A 71 -15.29 4.71 -17.67
CA GLU A 71 -14.06 5.37 -17.27
C GLU A 71 -13.94 5.39 -15.74
N LEU A 72 -12.97 4.63 -15.22
CA LEU A 72 -12.70 4.51 -13.79
C LEU A 72 -11.21 4.24 -13.58
N SER A 73 -10.60 4.93 -12.61
CA SER A 73 -9.22 4.69 -12.19
C SER A 73 -9.13 4.53 -10.68
N VAL A 74 -8.29 3.60 -10.21
CA VAL A 74 -7.96 3.40 -8.80
C VAL A 74 -6.54 3.93 -8.57
N HIS A 75 -6.37 4.82 -7.61
CA HIS A 75 -5.08 5.47 -7.30
C HIS A 75 -4.63 5.09 -5.89
N GLY A 76 -3.31 5.07 -5.66
CA GLY A 76 -2.72 4.81 -4.35
C GLY A 76 -1.78 5.92 -3.95
N TRP A 77 -2.18 6.71 -2.96
CA TRP A 77 -1.41 7.82 -2.43
C TRP A 77 -1.13 7.65 -0.94
N CYS A 78 0.02 8.14 -0.50
CA CYS A 78 0.32 8.38 0.90
C CYS A 78 0.58 9.87 1.11
N TYR A 79 0.42 10.36 2.32
CA TYR A 79 0.83 11.73 2.64
C TYR A 79 1.65 11.74 3.94
N GLY A 80 2.68 12.58 3.97
CA GLY A 80 3.50 12.76 5.16
C GLY A 80 2.80 13.68 6.16
N LEU A 81 2.67 13.26 7.41
CA LEU A 81 2.17 14.14 8.47
C LEU A 81 3.18 15.22 8.89
N LYS A 82 4.47 15.01 8.56
CA LYS A 82 5.55 15.93 8.93
C LYS A 82 5.66 17.13 7.99
N ASP A 83 5.37 16.92 6.71
CA ASP A 83 5.57 17.89 5.63
C ASP A 83 4.28 18.19 4.85
N GLY A 84 3.20 17.42 5.06
CA GLY A 84 1.94 17.57 4.36
C GLY A 84 1.98 17.15 2.89
N LEU A 85 3.10 16.58 2.42
CA LEU A 85 3.29 16.29 1.01
C LEU A 85 2.63 14.97 0.63
N VAL A 86 1.85 15.01 -0.46
CA VAL A 86 1.27 13.81 -1.07
C VAL A 86 2.33 13.12 -1.93
N LYS A 87 2.49 11.82 -1.69
CA LYS A 87 3.33 10.91 -2.45
C LYS A 87 2.43 10.01 -3.29
N ASP A 88 2.50 10.18 -4.60
CA ASP A 88 1.94 9.19 -5.52
C ASP A 88 2.80 7.91 -5.47
N LEU A 89 2.16 6.77 -5.18
CA LEU A 89 2.84 5.49 -5.19
C LEU A 89 2.97 4.92 -6.59
N GLY A 90 2.45 5.57 -7.63
CA GLY A 90 2.55 5.13 -9.02
C GLY A 90 1.91 3.77 -9.22
N VAL A 91 0.72 3.59 -8.63
CA VAL A 91 -0.06 2.34 -8.68
C VAL A 91 -1.43 2.53 -9.33
N THR A 92 -1.55 3.55 -10.20
CA THR A 92 -2.80 3.82 -10.89
C THR A 92 -3.18 2.68 -11.83
N MET A 93 -4.38 2.14 -11.65
CA MET A 93 -4.97 1.09 -12.47
C MET A 93 -6.27 1.61 -13.06
N SER A 94 -6.45 1.47 -14.37
CA SER A 94 -7.62 2.00 -15.10
C SER A 94 -8.26 0.97 -16.03
N ARG A 95 -7.77 -0.27 -15.98
CA ARG A 95 -8.27 -1.42 -16.74
C ARG A 95 -7.80 -2.72 -16.08
N PRO A 96 -8.48 -3.85 -16.33
CA PRO A 96 -8.15 -5.14 -15.71
C PRO A 96 -6.71 -5.58 -15.98
N GLU A 97 -6.18 -5.29 -17.17
CA GLU A 97 -4.84 -5.72 -17.58
C GLU A 97 -3.73 -4.98 -16.82
N HIS A 98 -4.05 -3.86 -16.14
CA HIS A 98 -3.08 -3.12 -15.33
C HIS A 98 -2.85 -3.77 -13.96
N VAL A 99 -3.80 -4.54 -13.43
CA VAL A 99 -3.79 -4.94 -12.01
C VAL A 99 -2.52 -5.68 -11.62
N VAL A 100 -2.24 -6.81 -12.30
CA VAL A 100 -1.08 -7.65 -11.98
C VAL A 100 0.25 -6.95 -12.29
N PRO A 101 0.45 -6.33 -13.47
CA PRO A 101 1.72 -5.66 -13.79
C PRO A 101 2.01 -4.48 -12.86
N VAL A 102 1.04 -3.60 -12.63
CA VAL A 102 1.23 -2.40 -11.80
C VAL A 102 1.50 -2.79 -10.36
N TYR A 103 0.75 -3.74 -9.80
CA TYR A 103 1.00 -4.26 -8.45
C TYR A 103 2.40 -4.88 -8.34
N THR A 104 2.79 -5.73 -9.29
CA THR A 104 4.08 -6.44 -9.25
C THR A 104 5.25 -5.47 -9.34
N GLU A 105 5.21 -4.52 -10.29
CA GLU A 105 6.21 -3.46 -10.41
C GLU A 105 6.22 -2.57 -9.16
N ALA A 106 5.06 -2.33 -8.55
CA ALA A 106 4.98 -1.54 -7.35
C ALA A 106 5.76 -2.16 -6.18
N ILE A 107 5.57 -3.46 -5.95
CA ILE A 107 6.21 -4.23 -4.88
C ILE A 107 7.72 -4.39 -5.11
N LYS A 108 8.19 -4.51 -6.36
CA LYS A 108 9.61 -4.61 -6.70
C LYS A 108 10.44 -3.41 -6.26
N ARG A 109 9.82 -2.23 -6.12
CA ARG A 109 10.50 -1.00 -5.67
C ARG A 109 10.89 -1.00 -4.19
N TYR A 110 10.49 -2.01 -3.41
CA TYR A 110 10.74 -2.06 -1.98
C TYR A 110 11.90 -2.99 -1.58
N PRO A 111 12.79 -2.53 -0.67
CA PRO A 111 12.70 -1.28 0.10
C PRO A 111 12.95 -0.04 -0.76
N ARG A 112 12.10 0.98 -0.61
CA ARG A 112 12.30 2.26 -1.32
C ARG A 112 13.50 2.96 -0.70
N GLN A 113 14.41 3.48 -1.53
CA GLN A 113 15.42 4.41 -1.04
C GLN A 113 14.69 5.64 -0.44
N PRO A 114 15.17 6.17 0.71
CA PRO A 114 14.59 7.38 1.27
C PRO A 114 14.63 8.49 0.21
N LEU A 115 13.54 9.24 0.09
CA LEU A 115 13.50 10.44 -0.75
C LEU A 115 14.66 11.34 -0.29
N LYS A 116 15.59 11.64 -1.20
CA LYS A 116 16.57 12.71 -0.93
C LYS A 116 15.77 13.96 -0.56
N PRO A 117 16.17 14.72 0.46
CA PRO A 117 15.57 16.02 0.71
C PRO A 117 15.63 16.82 -0.60
N ALA A 118 14.51 17.44 -0.99
CA ALA A 118 14.55 18.43 -2.05
C ALA A 118 15.58 19.50 -1.63
N ALA A 119 16.57 19.74 -2.49
CA ALA A 119 17.62 20.72 -2.25
C ALA A 119 17.07 22.14 -2.22
#